data_AF-C2G257-F1
#
_entry.id   AF-C2G257-F1
#
_cell.length_a   1.000
_cell.length_b   1.000
_cell.length_c   1.000
_cell.angle_alpha   90.00
_cell.angle_beta   90.00
_cell.angle_gamma   90.00
#
_symmetry.space_group_name_H-M   'P 1'
#
loop_
_entity.id
_entity.type
_entity.pdbx_description
1 polymer ?
#
loop_
_entity_poly.entity_id
_entity_poly.type
_entity_poly.pdbx_seq_one_letter_code
_entity_poly.pdbx_strand_id
1 'polypeptide(L)'
;MVASLVIGIIFLIAGLGLRYWLNRRKFYRRGPMGAEGFSSYESSVFIKFIEKVGKWIAYGLIIFGLLSLWVYSREKKDREIQNMEIQKQN
;
A
#
# COMPACT_ATOMS: atom_id res chain seq x y z
N MET A 1 -8.10 15.49 -9.96
CA MET A 1 -7.04 15.70 -10.99
C MET A 1 -6.49 14.34 -11.42
N VAL A 2 -5.95 14.16 -12.63
CA VAL A 2 -5.36 12.85 -13.03
C VAL A 2 -4.18 12.46 -12.11
N ALA A 3 -3.46 13.45 -11.58
CA ALA A 3 -2.34 13.25 -10.66
C ALA A 3 -2.73 12.49 -9.37
N SER A 4 -3.89 12.79 -8.75
CA SER A 4 -4.34 12.10 -7.53
C SER A 4 -4.63 10.62 -7.79
N LEU A 5 -5.20 10.29 -8.94
CA LEU A 5 -5.38 8.90 -9.37
C LEU A 5 -4.04 8.17 -9.53
N VAL A 6 -3.10 8.77 -10.28
CA VAL A 6 -1.78 8.16 -10.57
C VAL A 6 -0.99 7.92 -9.29
N ILE A 7 -0.96 8.92 -8.40
CA ILE A 7 -0.30 8.81 -7.10
C ILE A 7 -0.95 7.70 -6.27
N GLY A 8 -2.28 7.66 -6.18
CA GLY A 8 -3.00 6.62 -5.46
C GLY A 8 -2.64 5.21 -5.93
N ILE A 9 -2.60 4.99 -7.25
CA ILE A 9 -2.24 3.69 -7.84
C ILE A 9 -0.80 3.31 -7.53
N ILE A 10 0.16 4.24 -7.69
CA ILE A 10 1.58 3.97 -7.40
C ILE A 10 1.75 3.55 -5.94
N PHE A 11 1.13 4.27 -5.01
CA PHE A 11 1.22 3.95 -3.57
C PHE A 11 0.57 2.60 -3.22
N LEU A 12 -0.54 2.24 -3.87
CA LEU A 12 -1.16 0.93 -3.69
C LEU A 12 -0.27 -0.20 -4.21
N ILE A 13 0.27 -0.07 -5.43
CA ILE A 13 1.17 -1.07 -6.01
C ILE A 13 2.42 -1.22 -5.15
N ALA A 14 3.03 -0.11 -4.73
CA ALA A 14 4.20 -0.13 -3.87
C ALA A 14 3.88 -0.76 -2.50
N GLY A 15 2.76 -0.41 -1.87
CA GLY A 15 2.35 -0.94 -0.57
C GLY A 15 2.03 -2.43 -0.60
N LEU A 16 1.28 -2.89 -1.61
CA LEU A 16 0.99 -4.30 -1.82
C LEU A 16 2.25 -5.10 -2.21
N GLY A 17 3.09 -4.54 -3.07
CA GLY A 17 4.36 -5.13 -3.48
C GLY A 17 5.32 -5.30 -2.29
N LEU A 18 5.45 -4.27 -1.45
CA LEU A 18 6.25 -4.33 -0.22
C LEU A 18 5.71 -5.39 0.74
N ARG A 19 4.39 -5.45 0.93
CA ARG A 19 3.74 -6.46 1.78
C ARG A 19 3.99 -7.88 1.25
N TYR A 20 3.83 -8.09 -0.05
CA TYR A 20 4.10 -9.37 -0.69
C TYR A 20 5.57 -9.77 -0.54
N TRP A 21 6.49 -8.84 -0.80
CA TRP A 21 7.93 -9.10 -0.71
C TRP A 21 8.37 -9.48 0.71
N LEU A 22 7.85 -8.80 1.73
CA LEU A 22 8.11 -9.14 3.14
C LEU A 22 7.56 -10.52 3.49
N ASN A 23 6.32 -10.83 3.08
CA ASN A 23 5.72 -12.14 3.31
C ASN A 23 6.47 -13.26 2.56
N ARG A 24 6.97 -12.97 1.36
CA ARG A 24 7.79 -13.86 0.54
C ARG A 24 9.10 -14.18 1.23
N ARG A 25 9.83 -13.18 1.75
CA ARG A 25 11.06 -13.40 2.54
C ARG A 25 10.80 -14.25 3.78
N LYS A 26 9.69 -14.02 4.48
CA LYS A 26 9.28 -14.83 5.64
C LYS A 26 9.03 -16.29 5.24
N PHE A 27 8.40 -16.53 4.09
CA PHE A 27 8.10 -17.87 3.61
C PHE A 27 9.36 -18.66 3.26
N TYR A 28 10.30 -18.08 2.50
CA TYR A 28 11.54 -18.77 2.11
C TYR A 28 12.52 -19.02 3.26
N ARG A 29 12.34 -18.38 4.42
CA ARG A 29 13.14 -18.67 5.62
C ARG A 29 12.62 -19.89 6.41
N ARG A 30 11.47 -20.45 6.05
CA ARG A 30 10.91 -21.63 6.73
C ARG A 30 11.53 -22.90 6.16
N GLY A 31 12.04 -23.74 7.05
CA GLY A 31 12.53 -25.07 6.71
C GLY A 31 11.41 -26.10 6.49
N PRO A 32 11.75 -27.38 6.24
CA PRO A 32 10.77 -28.46 6.00
C PRO A 32 9.78 -28.69 7.15
N MET A 33 10.14 -28.34 8.40
CA MET A 33 9.21 -28.37 9.55
C MET A 33 8.40 -27.05 9.72
N GLY A 34 8.51 -26.09 8.81
CA GLY A 34 7.85 -24.78 8.92
C GLY A 34 8.46 -23.82 9.95
N ALA A 35 9.49 -24.26 10.70
CA ALA A 35 10.24 -23.43 11.63
C ALA A 35 11.13 -22.43 10.88
N GLU A 36 11.23 -21.20 11.39
CA GLU A 36 12.13 -20.19 10.83
C GLU A 36 13.58 -20.52 11.22
N GLY A 37 14.43 -20.78 10.23
CA GLY A 37 15.85 -20.99 10.43
C GLY A 37 16.57 -19.66 10.58
N PHE A 38 17.23 -19.44 11.71
CA PHE A 38 18.15 -18.31 11.92
C PHE A 38 19.51 -18.84 12.33
N SER A 39 20.58 -18.26 11.79
CA SER A 39 21.96 -18.64 12.13
C SER A 39 22.40 -18.14 13.50
N SER A 40 21.76 -17.08 14.01
CA SER A 40 22.16 -16.41 15.26
C SER A 40 20.97 -15.70 15.90
N TYR A 41 21.00 -15.57 17.24
CA TYR A 41 19.97 -14.88 18.00
C TYR A 41 19.81 -13.41 17.56
N GLU A 42 20.92 -12.67 17.42
CA GLU A 42 20.92 -11.26 17.01
C GLU A 42 20.29 -11.05 15.63
N SER A 43 20.62 -11.93 14.68
CA SER A 43 20.05 -11.91 13.33
C SER A 43 18.54 -12.14 13.38
N SER A 44 18.05 -13.02 14.25
CA SER A 44 16.62 -13.26 14.43
C SER A 44 15.87 -12.03 14.93
N VAL A 45 16.47 -11.27 15.85
CA VAL A 45 15.86 -10.06 16.44
C VAL A 45 15.85 -8.94 15.41
N PHE A 46 16.97 -8.68 14.74
CA PHE A 46 17.08 -7.63 13.73
C PHE A 46 16.13 -7.86 12.56
N ILE A 47 16.09 -9.08 12.01
CA ILE A 47 15.22 -9.40 10.88
C ILE A 47 13.74 -9.31 11.27
N LYS A 48 13.35 -9.83 12.44
CA LYS A 48 11.96 -9.73 12.92
C LYS A 48 11.56 -8.28 13.17
N PHE A 49 12.48 -7.43 13.64
CA PHE A 49 12.24 -6.01 13.83
C PHE A 49 11.94 -5.32 12.49
N ILE A 50 12.80 -5.53 11.48
CA ILE A 50 12.59 -4.99 10.13
C ILE A 50 11.30 -5.53 9.50
N GLU A 51 10.94 -6.80 9.70
CA GLU A 51 9.66 -7.34 9.23
C GLU A 51 8.45 -6.67 9.88
N LYS A 52 8.54 -6.34 11.19
CA LYS A 52 7.47 -5.64 11.90
C LYS A 52 7.34 -4.21 11.39
N VAL A 53 8.44 -3.47 11.32
CA VAL A 53 8.48 -2.08 10.81
C VAL A 53 8.04 -2.03 9.35
N GLY A 54 8.54 -2.93 8.50
CA GLY A 54 8.18 -3.00 7.09
C GLY A 54 6.69 -3.28 6.86
N LYS A 55 6.04 -4.09 7.72
CA LYS A 55 4.58 -4.29 7.67
C LYS A 55 3.81 -3.02 7.99
N TRP A 56 4.24 -2.26 8.99
CA TRP A 56 3.63 -0.96 9.32
C TRP A 56 3.80 0.03 8.17
N ILE A 57 4.98 0.10 7.56
CA ILE A 57 5.23 0.94 6.38
C ILE A 57 4.32 0.53 5.22
N ALA A 58 4.19 -0.77 4.95
CA ALA A 58 3.31 -1.27 3.90
C ALA A 58 1.84 -0.89 4.15
N TYR A 59 1.36 -1.00 5.39
CA TYR A 59 0.01 -0.54 5.74
C TYR A 59 -0.14 0.98 5.58
N GLY A 60 0.86 1.78 5.97
CA GLY A 60 0.87 3.21 5.75
C GLY A 60 0.75 3.58 4.26
N LEU A 61 1.51 2.91 3.40
CA LEU A 61 1.45 3.10 1.94
C LEU A 61 0.09 2.74 1.36
N ILE A 62 -0.52 1.63 1.81
CA ILE A 62 -1.84 1.20 1.35
C ILE A 62 -2.91 2.20 1.78
N ILE A 63 -2.89 2.64 3.05
CA ILE A 63 -3.84 3.64 3.57
C ILE A 63 -3.71 4.94 2.79
N PHE A 64 -2.49 5.41 2.55
CA PHE A 64 -2.26 6.63 1.78
C PHE A 64 -2.75 6.51 0.33
N GLY A 65 -2.52 5.37 -0.32
CA GLY A 65 -3.05 5.09 -1.67
C GLY A 65 -4.58 5.12 -1.73
N LEU A 66 -5.26 4.53 -0.74
CA LEU A 66 -6.72 4.56 -0.63
C LEU A 66 -7.26 5.98 -0.38
N LEU A 67 -6.60 6.76 0.48
CA LEU A 67 -6.98 8.15 0.73
C LEU A 67 -6.86 9.00 -0.53
N SER A 68 -5.81 8.81 -1.32
CA SER A 68 -5.63 9.53 -2.58
C SER A 68 -6.73 9.21 -3.60
N LEU A 69 -7.13 7.93 -3.70
CA LEU A 69 -8.29 7.48 -4.49
C LEU A 69 -9.61 8.08 -4.01
N TRP A 70 -9.79 8.20 -2.69
CA TRP A 70 -10.97 8.82 -2.11
C TRP A 70 -11.05 10.32 -2.45
N VAL A 71 -9.93 11.04 -2.37
CA VAL A 71 -9.85 12.45 -2.80
C VAL A 71 -10.22 12.58 -4.29
N TYR A 72 -9.65 11.74 -5.15
CA TYR A 72 -9.98 11.74 -6.57
C TYR A 72 -11.48 11.51 -6.84
N SER A 73 -12.11 10.58 -6.11
CA SER A 73 -13.55 10.30 -6.23
C SER A 73 -14.42 11.52 -5.89
N ARG A 74 -14.04 12.29 -4.86
CA ARG A 74 -14.72 13.55 -4.53
C ARG A 74 -14.56 14.60 -5.63
N GLU A 75 -13.34 14.82 -6.10
CA GLU A 75 -13.09 15.78 -7.20
C GLU A 75 -13.89 15.45 -8.48
N LYS A 76 -14.09 14.15 -8.78
CA LYS A 76 -14.89 13.71 -9.93
C LYS A 76 -16.36 14.06 -9.76
N LYS A 77 -16.93 13.83 -8.57
CA LYS A 77 -18.33 14.17 -8.26
C LYS A 77 -18.58 15.67 -8.39
N ASP A 78 -17.69 16.50 -7.87
CA ASP A 78 -17.84 17.96 -7.93
C ASP A 78 -17.83 18.47 -9.37
N ARG A 79 -16.98 17.88 -10.23
CA ARG A 79 -16.93 18.19 -11.67
C ARG A 79 -18.19 17.74 -12.42
N GLU A 80 -18.75 16.58 -12.07
CA GLU A 80 -20.00 16.10 -12.66
C GLU A 80 -21.17 17.03 -12.33
N ILE A 81 -21.25 17.53 -11.09
CA ILE A 81 -22.27 18.49 -10.67
C ILE A 81 -22.14 19.81 -11.44
N GLN A 82 -20.94 20.38 -11.53
CA GLN A 82 -20.69 21.61 -12.29
C GLN A 82 -21.07 21.46 -13.78
N ASN A 83 -20.71 20.34 -14.41
CA ASN A 83 -21.06 20.10 -15.81
C ASN A 83 -22.58 19.98 -16.03
N MET A 84 -23.31 19.38 -15.08
CA MET A 84 -24.78 19.32 -15.14
C MET A 84 -25.42 20.69 -15.01
N GLU A 85 -24.89 21.56 -14.14
CA GLU A 85 -25.38 22.95 -14.01
C GLU A 85 -25.13 23.76 -15.28
N ILE A 86 -23.94 23.63 -15.89
CA ILE A 86 -23.62 24.29 -17.17
C ILE A 86 -24.53 23.81 -18.30
N GLN A 87 -24.82 22.51 -18.38
CA GLN A 87 -25.74 21.94 -19.38
C GLN A 87 -27.19 22.36 -19.19
N LYS A 88 -27.60 22.64 -17.94
CA LYS A 88 -28.97 23.09 -17.63
C LYS A 88 -29.17 24.59 -17.89
N GLN A 89 -28.07 25.34 -18.01
CA GLN A 89 -28.07 26.78 -18.26
C GLN A 89 -27.91 27.14 -19.75
N ASN A 90 -27.45 26.21 -20.59
CA ASN A 90 -27.55 26.28 -22.05
C ASN A 90 -28.88 25.72 -22.54
#